data_AF-A0A7S2VWX9-F1
#
_entry.id   AF-A0A7S2VWX9-F1
#
_cell.length_a   1.000
_cell.length_b   1.000
_cell.length_c   1.000
_cell.angle_alpha   90.00
_cell.angle_beta   90.00
_cell.angle_gamma   90.00
#
_symmetry.space_group_name_H-M   'P 1'
#
loop_
_entity.id
_entity.type
_entity.pdbx_description
1 polymer ?
#
loop_
_entity_poly.entity_id
_entity_poly.type
_entity_poly.pdbx_seq_one_letter_code
_entity_poly.pdbx_strand_id
1 'polypeptide(L)'
;MLNELPFQIDHILPGAENGVSLADELAHAMGLRCNPIALSNARRNKYLMGETIRQAGVRSAKQTICTEWDEVESFLCDWNPDPFKVIVKPNQSAGSDDVFLCKSLEEVRAAFNSINGAINEIGEINEGVLIQEFLEGIEYVVDSVSLDGEHKVVSIWQYDKREANGQF
;
A
#
# COMPACT_ATOMS: atom_id res chain seq x y z
N MET A 1 27.87 -16.47 7.30
CA MET A 1 27.23 -15.34 8.03
C MET A 1 27.40 -14.05 7.23
N LEU A 2 26.54 -13.04 7.39
CA LEU A 2 26.68 -11.73 6.69
C LEU A 2 28.07 -11.08 6.90
N ASN A 3 28.75 -11.40 8.00
CA ASN A 3 30.10 -10.92 8.33
C ASN A 3 31.25 -11.63 7.58
N GLU A 4 30.96 -12.60 6.70
CA GLU A 4 31.97 -13.37 5.96
C GLU A 4 32.12 -12.93 4.49
N LEU A 5 31.43 -11.85 4.09
CA LEU A 5 31.51 -11.32 2.74
C LEU A 5 32.93 -10.79 2.45
N PRO A 6 33.47 -10.99 1.24
CA PRO A 6 34.82 -10.53 0.88
C PRO A 6 34.90 -9.02 0.64
N PHE A 7 33.82 -8.28 0.89
CA PHE A 7 33.70 -6.85 0.69
C PHE A 7 33.05 -6.19 1.91
N GLN A 8 33.45 -4.96 2.22
CA GLN A 8 32.72 -4.10 3.16
C GLN A 8 31.46 -3.57 2.48
N ILE A 9 30.31 -3.74 3.13
CA ILE A 9 29.02 -3.21 2.67
C ILE A 9 28.72 -1.94 3.47
N ASP A 10 28.66 -0.80 2.80
CA ASP A 10 28.33 0.49 3.46
C ASP A 10 26.82 0.75 3.47
N HIS A 11 26.10 0.34 2.42
CA HIS A 11 24.67 0.59 2.25
C HIS A 11 23.97 -0.56 1.51
N ILE A 12 22.68 -0.72 1.79
CA ILE A 12 21.79 -1.65 1.10
C ILE A 12 20.59 -0.84 0.60
N LEU A 13 20.33 -0.93 -0.70
CA LEU A 13 19.25 -0.20 -1.36
C LEU A 13 18.37 -1.21 -2.11
N PRO A 14 17.05 -1.26 -1.84
CA PRO A 14 16.15 -2.10 -2.62
C PRO A 14 16.00 -1.53 -4.03
N GLY A 15 16.16 -2.37 -5.06
CA GLY A 15 15.97 -1.97 -6.46
C GLY A 15 14.51 -1.91 -6.90
N ALA A 16 13.62 -2.59 -6.19
CA ALA A 16 12.18 -2.66 -6.45
C ALA A 16 11.43 -2.91 -5.13
N GLU A 17 10.10 -2.77 -5.16
CA GLU A 17 9.25 -2.85 -3.97
C GLU A 17 9.37 -4.18 -3.22
N ASN A 18 9.50 -5.30 -3.95
CA ASN A 18 9.64 -6.64 -3.36
C ASN A 18 10.89 -6.78 -2.47
N GLY A 19 11.94 -6.02 -2.75
CA GLY A 19 13.20 -6.04 -1.99
C GLY A 19 13.20 -5.17 -0.74
N VAL A 20 12.18 -4.34 -0.50
CA VAL A 20 12.17 -3.36 0.60
C VAL A 20 12.32 -4.02 1.97
N SER A 21 11.50 -5.04 2.26
CA SER A 21 11.53 -5.71 3.57
C SER A 21 12.87 -6.40 3.82
N LEU A 22 13.39 -7.10 2.82
CA LEU A 22 14.69 -7.76 2.88
C LEU A 22 15.84 -6.76 3.05
N ALA A 23 15.80 -5.63 2.33
CA ALA A 23 16.81 -4.59 2.45
C ALA A 23 16.83 -3.97 3.86
N ASP A 24 15.66 -3.69 4.43
CA ASP A 24 15.53 -3.20 5.80
C ASP A 24 16.08 -4.22 6.82
N GLU A 25 15.73 -5.51 6.68
CA GLU A 25 16.20 -6.59 7.55
C GLU A 25 17.72 -6.76 7.50
N LEU A 26 18.29 -6.83 6.29
CA LEU A 26 19.73 -6.98 6.10
C LEU A 26 20.49 -5.77 6.65
N ALA A 27 20.04 -4.56 6.33
CA ALA A 27 20.71 -3.35 6.79
C ALA A 27 20.64 -3.23 8.32
N HIS A 28 19.49 -3.55 8.92
CA HIS A 28 19.34 -3.60 10.37
C HIS A 28 20.26 -4.65 11.01
N ALA A 29 20.28 -5.88 10.48
CA ALA A 29 21.12 -6.97 10.99
C ALA A 29 22.63 -6.68 10.88
N MET A 30 23.03 -5.90 9.87
CA MET A 30 24.41 -5.47 9.66
C MET A 30 24.78 -4.19 10.42
N GLY A 31 23.84 -3.57 11.16
CA GLY A 31 24.07 -2.31 11.86
C GLY A 31 24.29 -1.12 10.92
N LEU A 32 23.85 -1.22 9.67
CA LEU A 32 23.96 -0.17 8.68
C LEU A 32 22.83 0.83 8.85
N ARG A 33 23.03 2.03 8.29
CA ARG A 33 21.98 3.03 8.22
C ARG A 33 20.80 2.50 7.41
N CYS A 34 19.62 2.50 8.02
CA CYS A 34 18.38 2.03 7.41
C CYS A 34 17.18 2.81 7.93
N ASN A 35 16.03 2.64 7.26
CA ASN A 35 14.77 3.09 7.82
C ASN A 35 14.45 2.31 9.10
N PRO A 36 13.66 2.88 10.03
CA PRO A 36 13.25 2.15 11.23
C PRO A 36 12.59 0.81 10.87
N ILE A 37 13.21 -0.29 11.32
CA ILE A 37 12.77 -1.67 11.02
C ILE A 37 11.35 -1.92 11.52
N ALA A 38 10.96 -1.30 12.63
CA ALA A 38 9.62 -1.38 13.21
C ALA A 38 8.50 -0.93 12.25
N LEU A 39 8.83 -0.13 11.24
CA LEU A 39 7.89 0.36 10.23
C LEU A 39 8.08 -0.30 8.85
N SER A 40 8.90 -1.35 8.73
CA SER A 40 9.16 -2.04 7.46
C SER A 40 7.88 -2.55 6.82
N ASN A 41 7.05 -3.27 7.60
CA ASN A 41 5.77 -3.77 7.11
C ASN A 41 4.82 -2.64 6.65
N ALA A 42 4.82 -1.50 7.33
CA ALA A 42 3.98 -0.35 6.97
C ALA A 42 4.39 0.30 5.62
N ARG A 43 5.57 0.00 5.08
CA ARG A 43 5.99 0.44 3.73
C ARG A 43 5.44 -0.43 2.60
N ARG A 44 4.96 -1.64 2.91
CA ARG A 44 4.50 -2.64 1.91
C ARG A 44 3.05 -3.05 2.08
N ASN A 45 2.54 -3.03 3.32
CA ASN A 45 1.17 -3.34 3.66
C ASN A 45 0.33 -2.06 3.66
N LYS A 46 -0.60 -1.93 2.69
CA LYS A 46 -1.39 -0.71 2.48
C LYS A 46 -2.29 -0.36 3.67
N TYR A 47 -2.85 -1.36 4.36
CA TYR A 47 -3.62 -1.12 5.58
C TYR A 47 -2.74 -0.48 6.67
N LEU A 48 -1.59 -1.12 6.99
CA LEU A 48 -0.66 -0.60 7.99
C LEU A 48 -0.10 0.76 7.60
N MET A 49 0.16 1.00 6.32
CA MET A 49 0.57 2.32 5.80
C MET A 49 -0.46 3.39 6.16
N GLY A 50 -1.73 3.15 5.84
CA GLY A 50 -2.81 4.10 6.11
C GLY A 50 -3.04 4.32 7.61
N GLU A 51 -2.94 3.28 8.44
CA GLU A 51 -3.07 3.42 9.89
C GLU A 51 -1.87 4.12 10.53
N THR A 52 -0.66 3.91 10.01
CA THR A 52 0.55 4.61 10.49
C THR A 52 0.43 6.11 10.26
N ILE A 53 0.00 6.55 9.07
CA ILE A 53 -0.19 7.97 8.79
C ILE A 53 -1.38 8.56 9.56
N ARG A 54 -2.44 7.78 9.81
CA ARG A 54 -3.57 8.18 10.67
C ARG A 54 -3.12 8.48 12.09
N GLN A 55 -2.32 7.58 12.67
CA GLN A 55 -1.76 7.74 14.01
C GLN A 55 -0.80 8.93 14.11
N ALA A 56 -0.13 9.28 13.02
CA ALA A 56 0.70 10.48 12.91
C ALA A 56 -0.11 11.78 12.71
N GLY A 57 -1.44 11.73 12.65
CA GLY A 57 -2.31 12.90 12.47
C GLY A 57 -2.42 13.38 11.02
N VAL A 58 -1.93 12.61 10.05
CA VAL A 58 -2.11 12.91 8.63
C VAL A 58 -3.53 12.49 8.22
N ARG A 59 -4.19 13.33 7.42
CA ARG A 59 -5.50 12.99 6.83
C ARG A 59 -5.36 11.72 5.98
N SER A 60 -6.10 10.69 6.34
CA SER A 60 -6.00 9.37 5.73
C SER A 60 -7.37 8.79 5.44
N ALA A 61 -7.47 8.08 4.30
CA ALA A 61 -8.70 7.45 3.83
C ALA A 61 -9.29 6.54 4.91
N LYS A 62 -10.61 6.58 5.11
CA LYS A 62 -11.28 5.53 5.90
C LYS A 62 -11.03 4.17 5.23
N GLN A 63 -10.71 3.15 6.02
CA GLN A 63 -10.34 1.85 5.47
C GLN A 63 -10.60 0.69 6.43
N THR A 64 -10.68 -0.52 5.88
CA THR A 64 -10.61 -1.80 6.61
C THR A 64 -9.94 -2.86 5.75
N ILE A 65 -9.39 -3.89 6.38
CA ILE A 65 -8.99 -5.12 5.70
C ILE A 65 -9.95 -6.24 6.10
N CYS A 66 -10.42 -7.00 5.13
CA CYS A 66 -11.39 -8.09 5.34
C CYS A 66 -10.87 -9.36 4.69
N THR A 67 -10.93 -10.48 5.40
CA THR A 67 -10.63 -11.82 4.86
C THR A 67 -11.90 -12.59 4.51
N GLU A 68 -13.03 -12.19 5.08
CA GLU A 68 -14.34 -12.81 4.87
C GLU A 68 -15.35 -11.79 4.33
N TRP A 69 -16.34 -12.26 3.56
CA TRP A 69 -17.35 -11.40 2.95
C TRP A 69 -18.23 -10.68 3.98
N ASP A 70 -18.61 -11.37 5.06
CA ASP A 70 -19.48 -10.81 6.11
C ASP A 70 -18.84 -9.59 6.80
N GLU A 71 -17.50 -9.54 6.88
CA GLU A 71 -16.76 -8.39 7.41
C GLU A 71 -16.91 -7.16 6.50
N VAL A 72 -16.90 -7.37 5.18
CA VAL A 72 -17.10 -6.33 4.17
C VAL A 72 -18.51 -5.77 4.26
N GLU A 73 -19.52 -6.64 4.31
CA GLU A 73 -20.92 -6.22 4.42
C GLU A 73 -21.17 -5.44 5.71
N SER A 74 -20.66 -5.93 6.84
CA SER A 74 -20.77 -5.25 8.13
C SER A 74 -20.14 -3.86 8.10
N PHE A 75 -18.90 -3.75 7.60
CA PHE A 75 -18.18 -2.48 7.52
C PHE A 75 -18.88 -1.46 6.61
N LEU A 76 -19.38 -1.90 5.44
CA LEU A 76 -20.06 -1.01 4.50
C LEU A 76 -21.46 -0.62 4.98
N CYS A 77 -22.15 -1.49 5.72
CA CYS A 77 -23.41 -1.16 6.38
C CYS A 77 -23.19 -0.07 7.45
N ASP A 78 -22.18 -0.23 8.31
CA ASP A 78 -21.85 0.72 9.36
C ASP A 78 -21.36 2.07 8.80
N TRP A 79 -20.60 2.04 7.70
CA TRP A 79 -20.11 3.26 7.06
C TRP A 79 -21.19 3.96 6.22
N ASN A 80 -22.00 3.20 5.49
CA ASN A 80 -23.06 3.69 4.61
C ASN A 80 -22.62 4.84 3.67
N PRO A 81 -21.66 4.60 2.75
CA PRO A 81 -21.15 5.65 1.86
C PRO A 81 -22.23 6.17 0.90
N ASP A 82 -22.39 7.49 0.85
CA ASP A 82 -23.32 8.20 -0.05
C ASP A 82 -22.65 9.43 -0.69
N PRO A 83 -22.43 9.48 -2.01
CA PRO A 83 -22.73 8.42 -2.97
C PRO A 83 -21.88 7.16 -2.70
N PHE A 84 -22.41 5.99 -3.06
CA PHE A 84 -21.67 4.74 -2.89
C PHE A 84 -20.46 4.72 -3.84
N LYS A 85 -19.27 4.98 -3.29
CA LYS A 85 -17.98 4.93 -3.98
C LYS A 85 -16.92 4.42 -3.02
N VAL A 86 -16.38 3.24 -3.28
CA VAL A 86 -15.31 2.64 -2.48
C VAL A 86 -14.23 2.06 -3.38
N ILE A 87 -12.99 2.09 -2.92
CA ILE A 87 -11.88 1.40 -3.56
C ILE A 87 -11.75 0.00 -2.95
N VAL A 88 -11.67 -1.01 -3.80
CA VAL A 88 -11.44 -2.41 -3.43
C VAL A 88 -10.14 -2.84 -4.11
N LYS A 89 -9.14 -3.30 -3.33
CA LYS A 89 -7.82 -3.66 -3.87
C LYS A 89 -7.05 -4.66 -3.01
N PRO A 90 -6.02 -5.34 -3.54
CA PRO A 90 -5.08 -6.13 -2.76
C PRO A 90 -4.36 -5.30 -1.69
N ASN A 91 -4.26 -5.86 -0.48
CA ASN A 91 -3.52 -5.21 0.60
C ASN A 91 -2.01 -5.11 0.32
N GLN A 92 -1.45 -6.12 -0.33
CA GLN A 92 -0.07 -6.18 -0.80
C GLN A 92 -0.09 -6.50 -2.30
N SER A 93 0.54 -5.66 -3.11
CA SER A 93 0.83 -5.84 -4.55
C SER A 93 1.52 -4.54 -5.04
N ALA A 94 1.80 -4.44 -6.34
CA ALA A 94 2.38 -3.28 -7.02
C ALA A 94 1.52 -2.87 -8.24
N GLY A 95 1.99 -1.93 -9.06
CA GLY A 95 1.48 -1.75 -10.44
C GLY A 95 0.05 -1.23 -10.66
N SER A 96 -0.72 -0.96 -9.60
CA SER A 96 -2.20 -0.79 -9.68
C SER A 96 -2.94 -2.09 -10.01
N ASP A 97 -2.31 -3.22 -9.69
CA ASP A 97 -2.87 -4.57 -9.76
C ASP A 97 -4.19 -4.66 -8.98
N ASP A 98 -5.24 -5.12 -9.67
CA ASP A 98 -6.59 -5.38 -9.16
C ASP A 98 -7.17 -4.23 -8.29
N VAL A 99 -7.00 -2.98 -8.73
CA VAL A 99 -7.63 -1.83 -8.08
C VAL A 99 -8.97 -1.50 -8.74
N PHE A 100 -10.06 -1.63 -7.99
CA PHE A 100 -11.42 -1.37 -8.47
C PHE A 100 -12.05 -0.18 -7.76
N LEU A 101 -12.65 0.73 -8.52
CA LEU A 101 -13.60 1.72 -8.01
C LEU A 101 -15.01 1.13 -8.10
N CYS A 102 -15.53 0.66 -6.96
CA CYS A 102 -16.85 0.06 -6.86
C CYS A 102 -17.90 1.11 -6.48
N LYS A 103 -19.01 1.12 -7.23
CA LYS A 103 -20.16 2.02 -7.09
C LYS A 103 -21.43 1.30 -6.59
N SER A 104 -21.33 0.01 -6.27
CA SER A 104 -22.39 -0.79 -5.67
C SER A 104 -21.82 -1.93 -4.82
N LEU A 105 -22.63 -2.51 -3.93
CA LEU A 105 -22.23 -3.68 -3.14
C LEU A 105 -21.96 -4.90 -4.04
N GLU A 106 -22.67 -5.02 -5.16
CA GLU A 106 -22.46 -6.10 -6.14
C GLU A 106 -21.08 -6.01 -6.79
N GLU A 107 -20.64 -4.80 -7.16
CA GLU A 107 -19.29 -4.55 -7.68
C GLU A 107 -18.22 -4.85 -6.62
N VAL A 108 -18.46 -4.47 -5.35
CA VAL A 108 -17.57 -4.82 -4.24
C VAL A 108 -17.44 -6.33 -4.10
N ARG A 109 -18.55 -7.08 -4.22
CA ARG A 109 -18.55 -8.54 -4.13
C ARG A 109 -17.77 -9.19 -5.26
N ALA A 110 -17.94 -8.68 -6.48
CA ALA A 110 -17.19 -9.16 -7.64
C ALA A 110 -15.68 -8.95 -7.43
N ALA A 111 -15.26 -7.75 -7.02
CA ALA A 111 -13.86 -7.43 -6.75
C ALA A 111 -13.29 -8.23 -5.56
N PHE A 112 -14.06 -8.43 -4.49
CA PHE A 112 -13.64 -9.26 -3.35
C PHE A 112 -13.32 -10.69 -3.80
N ASN A 113 -14.21 -11.31 -4.59
CA ASN A 113 -14.05 -12.67 -5.08
C ASN A 113 -12.88 -12.82 -6.08
N SER A 114 -12.54 -11.76 -6.83
CA SER A 114 -11.40 -11.80 -7.74
C SER A 114 -10.06 -11.63 -7.02
N ILE A 115 -10.03 -10.87 -5.92
CA ILE A 115 -8.80 -10.55 -5.19
C ILE A 115 -8.47 -11.60 -4.14
N ASN A 116 -9.43 -11.96 -3.28
CA ASN A 116 -9.16 -12.75 -2.08
C ASN A 116 -8.67 -14.16 -2.43
N GLY A 117 -7.49 -14.54 -1.95
CA GLY A 117 -6.87 -15.82 -2.26
C GLY A 117 -6.24 -15.93 -3.67
N ALA A 118 -6.33 -14.88 -4.49
CA ALA A 118 -5.63 -14.84 -5.78
C ALA A 118 -4.12 -14.61 -5.60
N ILE A 119 -3.33 -15.02 -6.60
CA ILE A 119 -1.91 -14.70 -6.68
C ILE A 119 -1.79 -13.34 -7.37
N ASN A 120 -1.18 -12.38 -6.70
CA ASN A 120 -0.97 -11.02 -7.21
C ASN A 120 0.20 -10.93 -8.21
N GLU A 121 0.40 -9.76 -8.81
CA GLU A 121 1.46 -9.52 -9.81
C GLU A 121 2.90 -9.74 -9.28
N ILE A 122 3.10 -9.74 -7.96
CA ILE A 122 4.40 -10.01 -7.33
C ILE A 122 4.57 -11.47 -6.86
N GLY A 123 3.60 -12.33 -7.16
CA GLY A 123 3.67 -13.78 -6.89
C GLY A 123 3.26 -14.19 -5.47
N GLU A 124 2.63 -13.29 -4.71
CA GLU A 124 2.15 -13.54 -3.34
C GLU A 124 0.63 -13.84 -3.36
N ILE A 125 0.16 -14.63 -2.40
CA ILE A 125 -1.27 -14.86 -2.21
C ILE A 125 -1.87 -13.68 -1.45
N ASN A 126 -2.97 -13.13 -1.96
CA ASN A 126 -3.72 -12.07 -1.29
C ASN A 126 -4.46 -12.63 -0.06
N GLU A 127 -3.93 -12.33 1.13
CA GLU A 127 -4.58 -12.61 2.42
C GLU A 127 -5.53 -11.45 2.77
N GLY A 128 -6.72 -11.49 2.17
CA GLY A 128 -7.75 -10.47 2.36
C GLY A 128 -7.69 -9.29 1.39
N VAL A 129 -8.70 -8.45 1.50
CA VAL A 129 -9.00 -7.35 0.59
C VAL A 129 -9.08 -6.05 1.37
N LEU A 130 -8.44 -5.00 0.86
CA LEU A 130 -8.50 -3.67 1.43
C LEU A 130 -9.70 -2.93 0.83
N ILE A 131 -10.60 -2.48 1.70
CA ILE A 131 -11.72 -1.59 1.34
C ILE A 131 -11.35 -0.18 1.82
N GLN A 132 -11.44 0.81 0.93
CA GLN A 132 -11.02 2.19 1.19
C GLN A 132 -12.02 3.23 0.69
N GLU A 133 -12.03 4.38 1.36
CA GLU A 133 -12.65 5.62 0.87
C GLU A 133 -12.07 6.03 -0.48
N PHE A 134 -12.97 6.34 -1.42
CA PHE A 134 -12.60 6.99 -2.65
C PHE A 134 -12.31 8.47 -2.39
N LEU A 135 -11.05 8.88 -2.51
CA LEU A 135 -10.64 10.27 -2.35
C LEU A 135 -10.77 11.01 -3.68
N GLU A 136 -11.76 11.89 -3.78
CA GLU A 136 -12.00 12.71 -4.96
C GLU A 136 -11.18 14.01 -4.90
N GLY A 137 -10.45 14.33 -5.98
CA GLY A 137 -9.65 15.53 -6.07
C GLY A 137 -8.47 15.41 -7.04
N ILE A 138 -7.56 16.37 -6.97
CA ILE A 138 -6.31 16.34 -7.73
C ILE A 138 -5.31 15.44 -7.02
N GLU A 139 -4.77 14.47 -7.74
CA GLU A 139 -3.74 13.57 -7.25
C GLU A 139 -2.35 14.08 -7.64
N TYR A 140 -1.44 14.09 -6.66
CA TYR A 140 -0.04 14.44 -6.85
C TYR A 140 0.87 13.31 -6.37
N VAL A 141 2.00 13.13 -7.07
CA VAL A 141 3.14 12.36 -6.60
C VAL A 141 4.20 13.32 -6.13
N VAL A 142 4.69 13.13 -4.91
CA VAL A 142 5.77 13.94 -4.32
C VAL A 142 6.93 13.01 -4.02
N ASP A 143 8.00 13.14 -4.80
CA ASP A 143 9.24 12.41 -4.54
C ASP A 143 10.07 13.18 -3.52
N SER A 144 10.56 12.49 -2.49
CA SER A 144 11.39 13.09 -1.46
C SER A 144 12.54 12.19 -1.04
N VAL A 145 13.62 12.80 -0.55
CA VAL A 145 14.70 12.11 0.16
C VAL A 145 14.69 12.59 1.61
N SER A 146 14.87 11.66 2.54
CA SER A 146 14.83 11.93 3.98
C SER A 146 16.14 11.50 4.64
N LEU A 147 16.67 12.32 5.55
CA LEU A 147 17.86 12.03 6.34
C LEU A 147 17.69 12.63 7.74
N ASP A 148 17.77 11.79 8.79
CA ASP A 148 17.68 12.24 10.19
C ASP A 148 16.45 13.11 10.52
N GLY A 149 15.31 12.79 9.91
CA GLY A 149 14.06 13.54 10.08
C GLY A 149 13.98 14.83 9.27
N GLU A 150 15.03 15.17 8.51
CA GLU A 150 14.99 16.25 7.52
C GLU A 150 14.56 15.71 6.16
N HIS A 151 13.60 16.37 5.53
CA HIS A 151 12.99 15.94 4.29
C HIS A 151 13.25 16.97 3.17
N LYS A 152 13.70 16.50 2.01
CA LYS A 152 13.87 17.32 0.81
C LYS A 152 12.98 16.80 -0.30
N VAL A 153 12.06 17.65 -0.76
CA VAL A 153 11.26 17.38 -1.97
C VAL A 153 12.17 17.48 -3.19
N VAL A 154 12.12 16.46 -4.05
CA VAL A 154 12.93 16.35 -5.28
C VAL A 154 12.09 16.72 -6.50
N SER A 155 10.87 16.19 -6.57
CA SER A 155 9.95 16.42 -7.68
C SER A 155 8.51 16.37 -7.21
N ILE A 156 7.64 17.06 -7.95
CA ILE A 156 6.20 17.02 -7.78
C ILE A 156 5.59 16.81 -9.15
N TRP A 157 4.75 15.79 -9.27
CA TRP A 157 4.01 15.45 -10.48
C TRP A 157 2.53 15.52 -10.18
N GLN A 158 1.74 16.06 -11.10
CA GLN A 158 0.30 15.93 -11.05
C GLN A 158 -0.10 14.75 -11.95
N TYR A 159 -0.89 13.83 -11.41
CA TYR A 159 -1.52 12.81 -12.24
C TYR A 159 -2.63 13.44 -13.09
N ASP A 160 -2.62 13.12 -14.38
CA ASP A 160 -3.74 13.33 -15.28
C ASP A 160 -4.32 11.95 -15.60
N LYS A 161 -5.03 11.37 -14.62
CA LYS A 161 -5.76 10.12 -14.80
C LYS A 161 -7.02 10.41 -15.61
N ARG A 162 -6.99 9.96 -16.85
CA ARG A 162 -8.14 10.01 -17.76
C ARG A 162 -8.61 8.59 -17.97
N GLU A 163 -9.91 8.45 -18.14
CA GLU A 163 -10.49 7.17 -18.53
C GLU A 163 -9.83 6.69 -19.82
N ALA A 164 -9.07 5.59 -19.71
CA ALA A 164 -8.37 4.97 -20.82
C ALA A 164 -8.53 3.46 -20.67
N ASN A 165 -8.98 2.79 -21.74
CA ASN A 165 -9.17 1.34 -21.77
C ASN A 165 -10.05 0.77 -20.63
N GLY A 166 -11.00 1.56 -20.10
CA GLY A 166 -11.93 1.11 -19.05
C GLY A 166 -11.32 1.02 -17.64
N GLN A 167 -10.12 1.58 -17.42
CA GLN A 167 -9.52 1.73 -16.10
C GLN A 167 -9.50 3.20 -15.67
N PHE A 168 -9.68 3.45 -14.37
CA PHE A 168 -9.68 4.76 -13.73
C PHE A 168 -8.29 5.16 -13.23
#